data_AF-A0A3M2THW9-F1
#
_entry.id   AF-A0A3M2THW9-F1
#
_cell.length_a   1.000
_cell.length_b   1.000
_cell.length_c   1.000
_cell.angle_alpha   90.00
_cell.angle_beta   90.00
_cell.angle_gamma   90.00
#
_symmetry.space_group_name_H-M   'P 1'
#
loop_
_entity.id
_entity.type
_entity.pdbx_description
1 polymer ?
#
loop_
_entity_poly.entity_id
_entity_poly.type
_entity_poly.pdbx_seq_one_letter_code
_entity_poly.pdbx_strand_id
1 'polypeptide(L)'
;MVALYQQGGAWLDSGAEEQSMKRAIEQETLAALVETGAAREFRVLREGETWRLELRLGAKWLPIRSRREPVRYWRSLTAVGRFCEGVGIKVLTVQF
;
A
#
# COMPACT_ATOMS: atom_id res chain seq x y z
N MET A 1 42.30 -8.03 19.18
CA MET A 1 41.78 -6.79 19.82
C MET A 1 41.72 -5.78 18.68
N VAL A 2 40.60 -5.40 18.06
CA VAL A 2 39.21 -5.21 18.49
C VAL A 2 38.27 -5.62 17.33
N ALA A 3 37.07 -6.09 17.67
CA ALA A 3 36.03 -6.58 16.75
C ALA A 3 35.27 -5.46 16.00
N LEU A 4 34.26 -5.91 15.20
CA LEU A 4 33.03 -5.20 14.75
C LEU A 4 33.06 -4.74 13.29
N TYR A 5 32.09 -5.02 12.39
CA TYR A 5 30.79 -5.70 12.46
C TYR A 5 30.47 -6.22 11.03
N GLN A 6 29.82 -7.39 10.95
CA GLN A 6 29.21 -7.90 9.72
C GLN A 6 28.27 -6.86 9.11
N GLN A 7 28.41 -6.57 7.82
CA GLN A 7 27.44 -5.78 7.06
C GLN A 7 26.56 -6.74 6.26
N GLY A 8 25.51 -7.22 6.91
CA GLY A 8 24.42 -7.97 6.29
C GLY A 8 23.20 -7.08 6.08
N GLY A 9 22.61 -7.15 4.88
CA GLY A 9 21.21 -6.79 4.63
C GLY A 9 20.94 -5.43 3.98
N ALA A 10 21.01 -5.36 2.64
CA ALA A 10 20.34 -4.33 1.83
C ALA A 10 20.38 -4.65 0.31
N TRP A 11 20.01 -5.86 -0.14
CA TRP A 11 20.07 -6.21 -1.57
C TRP A 11 18.96 -7.17 -2.06
N LEU A 12 17.79 -7.22 -1.40
CA LEU A 12 16.68 -8.09 -1.86
C LEU A 12 15.32 -7.41 -2.05
N ASP A 13 15.12 -6.13 -1.69
CA ASP A 13 13.80 -5.48 -1.80
C ASP A 13 13.57 -4.62 -3.06
N SER A 14 14.63 -4.11 -3.71
CA SER A 14 14.47 -3.15 -4.81
C SER A 14 13.72 -3.70 -6.02
N GLY A 15 13.81 -5.01 -6.30
CA GLY A 15 13.09 -5.66 -7.40
C GLY A 15 11.61 -5.95 -7.11
N ALA A 16 11.24 -6.11 -5.83
CA ALA A 16 9.85 -6.34 -5.41
C ALA A 16 9.07 -5.02 -5.38
N GLU A 17 9.67 -3.96 -4.86
CA GLU A 17 9.10 -2.60 -4.91
C GLU A 17 8.90 -2.13 -6.36
N GLU A 18 9.88 -2.33 -7.24
CA GLU A 18 9.79 -1.89 -8.63
C GLU A 18 8.75 -2.69 -9.46
N GLN A 19 8.56 -3.98 -9.17
CA GLN A 19 7.47 -4.77 -9.76
C GLN A 19 6.10 -4.44 -9.16
N SER A 20 6.03 -4.04 -7.89
CA SER A 20 4.81 -3.57 -7.24
C SER A 20 4.37 -2.22 -7.81
N MET A 21 5.31 -1.30 -8.05
CA MET A 21 5.04 -0.01 -8.69
C MET A 21 4.47 -0.13 -10.11
N LYS A 22 4.89 -1.14 -10.88
CA LYS A 22 4.30 -1.43 -12.21
C LYS A 22 2.85 -1.94 -12.14
N ARG A 23 2.34 -2.27 -10.95
CA ARG A 23 0.99 -2.83 -10.73
C ARG A 23 0.18 -2.06 -9.68
N ALA A 24 0.55 -0.82 -9.40
CA ALA A 24 -0.20 0.02 -8.48
C ALA A 24 -1.50 0.52 -9.12
N ILE A 25 -2.57 0.61 -8.32
CA ILE A 25 -3.89 1.05 -8.77
C ILE A 25 -4.01 2.56 -8.61
N GLU A 26 -4.38 3.25 -9.69
CA GLU A 26 -4.68 4.67 -9.65
C GLU A 26 -5.88 4.96 -8.76
N GLN A 27 -5.84 6.08 -8.04
CA GLN A 27 -6.96 6.51 -7.20
C GLN A 27 -8.29 6.62 -7.98
N GLU A 28 -8.27 7.13 -9.21
CA GLU A 28 -9.48 7.23 -10.06
C GLU A 28 -10.02 5.83 -10.40
N THR A 29 -9.14 4.88 -10.74
CA THR A 29 -9.51 3.48 -10.96
C THR A 29 -10.02 2.80 -9.70
N LEU A 30 -9.43 3.08 -8.53
CA LEU A 30 -9.90 2.58 -7.25
C LEU A 30 -11.36 2.96 -7.00
N ALA A 31 -11.72 4.23 -7.22
CA ALA A 31 -13.08 4.70 -7.03
C ALA A 31 -14.08 3.91 -7.89
N ALA A 32 -13.77 3.72 -9.18
CA ALA A 32 -14.61 2.93 -10.07
C ALA A 32 -14.71 1.44 -9.65
N LEU A 33 -13.62 0.84 -9.17
CA LEU A 33 -13.61 -0.54 -8.68
C LEU A 33 -14.45 -0.73 -7.41
N VAL A 34 -14.45 0.26 -6.52
CA VAL A 34 -15.29 0.26 -5.32
C VAL A 34 -16.76 0.45 -5.69
N GLU A 35 -17.06 1.42 -6.56
CA GLU A 35 -18.42 1.73 -7.01
C GLU A 35 -19.08 0.53 -7.71
N THR A 36 -18.35 -0.14 -8.59
CA THR A 36 -18.82 -1.35 -9.29
C THR A 36 -18.83 -2.61 -8.42
N GLY A 37 -18.27 -2.55 -7.21
CA GLY A 37 -18.15 -3.68 -6.30
C GLY A 37 -17.13 -4.74 -6.76
N ALA A 38 -16.24 -4.41 -7.69
CA ALA A 38 -15.18 -5.28 -8.18
C ALA A 38 -14.02 -5.41 -7.17
N ALA A 39 -13.75 -4.36 -6.39
CA ALA A 39 -12.82 -4.40 -5.26
C ALA A 39 -13.58 -4.51 -3.93
N ARG A 40 -13.31 -5.57 -3.17
CA ARG A 40 -14.02 -5.86 -1.90
C ARG A 40 -13.11 -6.08 -0.71
N GLU A 41 -11.86 -6.45 -0.97
CA GLU A 41 -10.89 -6.78 0.06
C GLU A 41 -9.80 -5.71 0.08
N PHE A 42 -9.65 -5.10 1.25
CA PHE A 42 -8.71 -4.00 1.48
C PHE A 42 -7.88 -4.30 2.73
N ARG A 43 -6.61 -3.89 2.68
CA ARG A 43 -5.74 -3.90 3.84
C ARG A 43 -4.92 -2.64 3.91
N VAL A 44 -4.62 -2.24 5.13
CA VAL A 44 -3.74 -1.14 5.44
C VAL A 44 -2.52 -1.72 6.14
N LEU A 45 -1.35 -1.45 5.58
CA LEU A 45 -0.07 -1.93 6.10
C LEU A 45 0.69 -0.75 6.71
N ARG A 46 1.29 -0.99 7.87
CA ARG A 46 2.26 -0.08 8.47
C ARG A 46 3.65 -0.31 7.87
N GLU A 47 4.31 0.76 7.47
CA GLU A 47 5.70 0.74 6.98
C GLU A 47 6.49 1.83 7.72
N GLY A 48 7.19 1.42 8.78
CA GLY A 48 7.83 2.35 9.71
C GLY A 48 6.82 3.29 10.37
N GLU A 49 6.91 4.58 10.05
CA GLU A 49 6.02 5.64 10.56
C GLU A 49 4.90 6.01 9.58
N THR A 50 4.85 5.37 8.41
CA THR A 50 3.82 5.63 7.40
C THR A 50 2.90 4.44 7.22
N TRP A 51 1.83 4.68 6.49
CA TRP A 51 0.79 3.72 6.18
C TRP A 51 0.56 3.69 4.69
N ARG A 52 0.27 2.51 4.15
CA ARG A 52 -0.20 2.36 2.76
C ARG A 52 -1.46 1.52 2.70
N LEU A 53 -2.28 1.81 1.71
CA LEU A 53 -3.49 1.08 1.39
C LEU A 53 -3.21 0.14 0.22
N GLU A 54 -3.71 -1.09 0.33
CA GLU A 54 -3.72 -2.06 -0.76
C GLU A 54 -5.12 -2.62 -0.95
N LEU A 55 -5.41 -2.98 -2.21
CA LEU A 55 -6.63 -3.71 -2.59
C LEU A 55 -6.26 -5.05 -3.19
N ARG A 56 -7.11 -6.06 -3.00
CA ARG A 56 -6.91 -7.38 -3.60
C ARG A 56 -7.58 -7.46 -4.97
N LEU A 57 -6.80 -7.76 -6.01
CA LEU A 57 -7.31 -8.19 -7.31
C LEU A 57 -6.85 -9.62 -7.59
N GLY A 58 -7.82 -10.54 -7.68
CA GLY A 58 -7.54 -11.96 -7.81
C GLY A 58 -6.69 -12.46 -6.63
N ALA A 59 -5.51 -12.99 -6.92
CA ALA A 59 -4.59 -13.50 -5.90
C ALA A 59 -3.60 -12.45 -5.35
N LYS A 60 -3.59 -11.22 -5.90
CA LYS A 60 -2.55 -10.23 -5.63
C LYS A 60 -3.08 -9.05 -4.82
N TRP A 61 -2.25 -8.57 -3.90
CA TRP A 61 -2.44 -7.28 -3.25
C TRP A 61 -1.70 -6.22 -4.05
N LEU A 62 -2.39 -5.14 -4.39
CA LEU A 62 -1.87 -4.05 -5.20
C LEU A 62 -1.95 -2.75 -4.42
N PRO A 63 -0.86 -1.97 -4.35
CA PRO A 63 -0.87 -0.70 -3.65
C PRO A 63 -1.69 0.36 -4.40
N ILE A 64 -2.23 1.32 -3.65
CA ILE A 64 -2.85 2.50 -4.24
C ILE A 64 -1.76 3.53 -4.53
N ARG A 65 -1.76 4.07 -5.75
CA ARG A 65 -0.89 5.18 -6.15
C ARG A 65 -1.64 6.50 -6.20
N SER A 66 -0.90 7.59 -6.12
CA SER A 66 -1.41 8.93 -6.41
C SER A 66 -0.94 9.38 -7.80
N ARG A 67 -1.40 10.53 -8.28
CA ARG A 67 -0.89 11.10 -9.54
C ARG A 67 0.60 11.43 -9.50
N ARG A 68 1.15 11.71 -8.32
CA ARG A 68 2.55 12.17 -8.14
C ARG A 68 3.47 11.11 -7.55
N GLU A 69 2.89 10.11 -6.89
CA GLU A 69 3.64 9.11 -6.15
C GLU A 69 3.22 7.71 -6.60
N PRO A 70 4.19 6.84 -6.90
CA PRO A 70 3.92 5.50 -7.40
C PRO A 70 3.29 4.57 -6.36
N VAL A 71 3.47 4.86 -5.08
CA VAL A 71 2.69 4.31 -3.96
C VAL A 71 2.32 5.50 -3.10
N ARG A 72 1.05 5.59 -2.70
CA ARG A 72 0.59 6.63 -1.81
C ARG A 72 0.84 6.22 -0.37
N TYR A 73 1.55 7.07 0.36
CA TYR A 73 1.78 6.91 1.78
C TYR A 73 0.99 7.96 2.57
N TRP A 74 0.50 7.55 3.73
CA TRP A 74 -0.16 8.41 4.69
C TRP A 74 0.63 8.44 5.99
N ARG A 75 0.67 9.61 6.64
CA ARG A 75 1.36 9.80 7.93
C ARG A 75 0.61 9.23 9.13
N SER A 76 -0.66 8.86 8.96
CA SER A 76 -1.47 8.29 10.05
C SER A 76 -2.57 7.40 9.51
N LEU A 77 -2.95 6.40 10.31
CA LEU A 77 -4.07 5.51 10.02
C LEU A 77 -5.39 6.28 9.88
N THR A 78 -5.58 7.36 10.65
CA THR A 78 -6.75 8.24 10.54
C THR A 78 -6.84 8.90 9.17
N ALA A 79 -5.72 9.31 8.57
CA ALA A 79 -5.72 9.89 7.24
C ALA A 79 -6.06 8.85 6.16
N VAL A 80 -5.67 7.58 6.36
CA VAL A 80 -6.11 6.46 5.53
C VAL A 80 -7.62 6.24 5.66
N GLY A 81 -8.15 6.24 6.88
CA GLY A 81 -9.59 6.07 7.14
C GLY A 81 -10.44 7.12 6.42
N ARG A 82 -10.07 8.40 6.53
CA ARG A 82 -10.76 9.50 5.83
C ARG A 82 -10.70 9.34 4.30
N PHE A 83 -9.58 8.87 3.78
CA PHE A 83 -9.46 8.56 2.36
C PHE A 83 -10.43 7.43 1.96
N CYS A 84 -10.46 6.34 2.72
CA CYS A 84 -11.36 5.20 2.52
C CYS A 84 -12.83 5.60 2.53
N GLU A 85 -13.25 6.42 3.50
CA GLU A 85 -14.60 6.97 3.57
C GLU A 85 -14.96 7.76 2.29
N GLY A 86 -14.05 8.61 1.82
CA GLY A 86 -14.24 9.42 0.62
C GLY A 86 -14.36 8.61 -0.67
N VAL A 87 -13.77 7.41 -0.74
CA VAL A 87 -13.88 6.51 -1.90
C VAL A 87 -14.94 5.42 -1.74
N GLY A 88 -15.62 5.33 -0.58
CA GLY A 88 -16.67 4.35 -0.32
C GLY A 88 -16.20 3.00 0.23
N ILE A 89 -14.94 2.89 0.69
CA ILE A 89 -14.43 1.67 1.34
C ILE A 89 -14.93 1.64 2.79
N LYS A 90 -15.75 0.64 3.12
CA LYS A 90 -16.39 0.51 4.44
C LYS A 90 -15.68 -0.43 5.40
N VAL A 91 -14.94 -1.40 4.88
CA VAL A 91 -14.29 -2.45 5.67
C VAL A 91 -12.89 -2.66 5.12
N LEU A 92 -11.92 -2.72 6.03
CA LEU A 92 -10.52 -3.01 5.73
C LEU A 92 -9.88 -3.72 6.92
N THR A 93 -8.79 -4.44 6.66
CA THR A 93 -7.94 -5.00 7.71
C THR A 93 -6.74 -4.11 7.96
N VAL A 94 -6.30 -3.98 9.22
CA VAL A 94 -5.09 -3.23 9.58
C VAL A 94 -4.02 -4.22 10.00
N GLN A 95 -2.81 -4.06 9.47
CA GLN A 95 -1.65 -4.89 9.79
C GLN A 95 -0.49 -3.97 10.19
N PHE A 96 0.19 -4.33 11.27
CA PHE A 96 1.23 -3.54 11.93
C PHE A 96 2.61 -4.13 11.73
#